data_AF-A0A2S7QGY8-F1
#
_entry.id   AF-A0A2S7QGY8-F1
#
_cell.length_a   1.000
_cell.length_b   1.000
_cell.length_c   1.000
_cell.angle_alpha   90.00
_cell.angle_beta   90.00
_cell.angle_gamma   90.00
#
_symmetry.space_group_name_H-M   'P 1'
#
loop_
_entity.id
_entity.type
_entity.pdbx_description
1 polymer ?
#
loop_
_entity_poly.entity_id
_entity_poly.type
_entity_poly.pdbx_seq_one_letter_code
_entity_poly.pdbx_strand_id
1 'polypeptide(L)'
;MEELGCWREAQRADQVAAALVRVRDELSPESADAISPILEHLDATSRLLRDLHDLFPIHRSRVPIINHYLTVILPCLQKTLRDMKAYLDCEDFAPKTQWNLIQERLNNQGEMTLVNRFVMYVDYLVQVVRLLSSPSDASATAFYTGASKCYAYRGNCGCLFVVALRSSDVCDRSAIGLKRSSKINPLLRLYWDMDIGESEFAFF
;
A
#
# COMPACT_ATOMS: atom_id res chain seq x y z
N MET A 1 -12.10 7.47 -18.23
CA MET A 1 -10.82 6.78 -17.96
C MET A 1 -10.48 7.18 -16.54
N GLU A 2 -11.10 6.50 -15.57
CA GLU A 2 -10.86 6.76 -14.16
C GLU A 2 -9.37 6.55 -13.86
N GLU A 3 -8.69 7.63 -13.49
CA GLU A 3 -7.48 7.56 -12.68
C GLU A 3 -7.91 6.82 -11.41
N LEU A 4 -7.27 5.67 -11.10
CA LEU A 4 -7.68 4.60 -10.15
C LEU A 4 -7.95 4.99 -8.68
N GLY A 5 -8.40 6.21 -8.40
CA GLY A 5 -8.65 6.70 -7.07
C GLY A 5 -7.39 7.20 -6.36
N CYS A 6 -6.24 7.33 -7.02
CA CYS A 6 -5.01 7.85 -6.40
C CYS A 6 -5.26 9.17 -5.68
N TRP A 7 -5.92 10.13 -6.34
CA TRP A 7 -6.28 11.41 -5.73
C TRP A 7 -7.18 11.26 -4.51
N ARG A 8 -8.21 10.41 -4.62
CA ARG A 8 -9.16 10.15 -3.54
C ARG A 8 -8.50 9.49 -2.34
N GLU A 9 -7.61 8.54 -2.57
CA GLU A 9 -6.90 7.84 -1.50
C GLU A 9 -5.78 8.72 -0.90
N ALA A 10 -5.21 9.66 -1.67
CA ALA A 10 -4.37 10.73 -1.12
C ALA A 10 -5.14 11.60 -0.13
N GLN A 11 -6.34 12.05 -0.52
CA GLN A 11 -7.22 12.82 0.35
C GLN A 11 -7.60 12.04 1.61
N ARG A 12 -7.87 10.73 1.48
CA ARG A 12 -8.15 9.87 2.64
C ARG A 12 -6.95 9.77 3.57
N ALA A 13 -5.74 9.64 3.03
CA ALA A 13 -4.51 9.64 3.82
C ALA A 13 -4.34 10.95 4.61
N ASP A 14 -4.62 12.10 4.00
CA ASP A 14 -4.58 13.41 4.70
C ASP A 14 -5.59 13.47 5.85
N GLN A 15 -6.81 12.98 5.63
CA GLN A 15 -7.86 12.97 6.66
C GLN A 15 -7.46 12.11 7.86
N VAL A 16 -6.89 10.94 7.61
CA VAL A 16 -6.38 10.04 8.66
C VAL A 16 -5.20 10.70 9.38
N ALA A 17 -4.28 11.34 8.66
CA ALA A 17 -3.15 12.04 9.25
C ALA A 17 -3.62 13.20 10.17
N ALA A 18 -4.55 14.02 9.69
CA ALA A 18 -5.11 15.12 10.48
C ALA A 18 -5.81 14.64 11.75
N ALA A 19 -6.55 13.53 11.69
CA ALA A 19 -7.18 12.93 12.86
C ALA A 19 -6.14 12.35 13.83
N LEU A 20 -5.11 11.68 13.34
CA LEU A 20 -4.01 11.16 14.18
C LEU A 20 -3.21 12.27 14.86
N VAL A 21 -3.02 13.43 14.24
CA VAL A 21 -2.37 14.58 14.89
C VAL A 21 -3.17 15.01 16.12
N ARG A 22 -4.50 15.11 16.02
CA ARG A 22 -5.37 15.45 17.17
C ARG A 22 -5.22 14.43 18.29
N VAL A 23 -5.25 13.14 17.96
CA VAL A 23 -5.05 12.06 18.92
C VAL A 23 -3.68 12.14 19.59
N ARG A 24 -2.62 12.39 18.82
CA ARG A 24 -1.25 12.51 19.30
C ARG A 24 -1.10 13.66 20.31
N ASP A 25 -1.71 14.80 20.04
CA ASP A 25 -1.59 15.99 20.87
C ASP A 25 -2.29 15.83 22.26
N GLU A 26 -3.18 14.84 22.40
CA GLU A 26 -3.88 14.48 23.65
C GLU A 26 -3.26 13.28 24.38
N LEU A 27 -2.23 12.66 23.81
CA LEU A 27 -1.59 11.45 24.33
C LEU A 27 -0.36 11.74 25.19
N SER A 28 0.08 10.73 25.95
CA SER A 28 1.38 10.80 26.64
C SER A 28 2.54 10.82 25.63
N PRO A 29 3.70 11.40 25.98
CA PRO A 29 4.85 11.49 25.06
C PRO A 29 5.25 10.15 24.44
N GLU A 30 5.27 9.08 25.22
CA GLU A 30 5.60 7.73 24.75
C GLU A 30 4.64 7.20 23.68
N SER A 31 3.34 7.50 23.81
CA SER A 31 2.34 7.10 22.82
C SER A 31 2.38 8.01 21.59
N ALA A 32 2.72 9.28 21.79
CA ALA A 32 2.90 10.24 20.71
C ALA A 32 4.11 9.87 19.81
N ASP A 33 5.19 9.37 20.40
CA ASP A 33 6.36 8.88 19.68
C ASP A 33 6.03 7.69 18.76
N ALA A 34 5.11 6.81 19.19
CA ALA A 34 4.66 5.68 18.38
C ALA A 34 3.77 6.09 17.18
N ILE A 35 3.14 7.26 17.23
CA ILE A 35 2.30 7.80 16.13
C ILE A 35 3.15 8.46 15.05
N SER A 36 4.25 9.11 15.43
CA SER A 36 5.07 9.93 14.52
C SER A 36 5.53 9.20 13.24
N PRO A 37 6.02 7.94 13.28
CA PRO A 37 6.38 7.21 12.07
C PRO A 37 5.20 6.99 11.12
N ILE A 38 4.01 6.75 11.65
CA ILE A 38 2.80 6.56 10.83
C ILE A 38 2.43 7.87 10.14
N LEU A 39 2.52 9.00 10.84
CA LEU A 39 2.26 10.32 10.26
C LEU A 39 3.23 10.65 9.12
N GLU A 40 4.52 10.38 9.29
CA GLU A 40 5.53 10.58 8.25
C GLU A 40 5.21 9.76 6.99
N HIS A 41 4.84 8.50 7.16
CA HIS A 41 4.50 7.65 6.02
C HIS A 41 3.14 8.01 5.39
N LEU A 42 2.17 8.51 6.15
CA LEU A 42 0.90 9.01 5.62
C LEU A 42 1.11 10.26 4.74
N ASP A 43 1.95 11.20 5.18
CA ASP A 43 2.32 12.37 4.38
C ASP A 43 3.01 11.94 3.09
N ALA A 44 4.01 11.05 3.19
CA ALA A 44 4.71 10.50 2.02
C ALA A 44 3.75 9.79 1.06
N THR A 45 2.83 8.97 1.59
CA THR A 45 1.82 8.25 0.79
C THR A 45 0.92 9.23 0.04
N SER A 46 0.37 10.23 0.73
CA SER A 46 -0.48 11.25 0.14
C SER A 46 0.23 11.99 -0.99
N ARG A 47 1.46 12.43 -0.75
CA ARG A 47 2.28 13.12 -1.76
C ARG A 47 2.55 12.25 -2.99
N LEU A 48 3.00 11.01 -2.80
CA LEU A 48 3.28 10.09 -3.92
C LEU A 48 2.04 9.79 -4.76
N LEU A 49 0.87 9.65 -4.13
CA LEU A 49 -0.38 9.42 -4.84
C LEU A 49 -0.82 10.63 -5.67
N ARG A 50 -0.62 11.86 -5.17
CA ARG A 50 -0.84 13.08 -5.96
C ARG A 50 0.16 13.21 -7.10
N ASP A 51 1.44 12.94 -6.83
CA ASP A 51 2.48 12.94 -7.87
C ASP A 51 2.15 11.94 -9.00
N LEU A 52 1.68 10.73 -8.66
CA LEU A 52 1.23 9.75 -9.65
C LEU A 52 0.07 10.28 -10.50
N HIS A 53 -0.93 10.85 -9.85
CA HIS A 53 -2.09 11.44 -10.51
C HIS A 53 -1.65 12.54 -11.50
N ASP A 54 -0.77 13.43 -11.07
CA ASP A 54 -0.29 14.55 -11.90
C ASP A 54 0.59 14.08 -13.07
N LEU A 55 1.26 12.93 -12.93
CA LEU A 55 2.07 12.31 -13.98
C LEU A 55 1.26 11.51 -15.01
N PHE A 56 0.04 11.06 -14.69
CA PHE A 56 -0.77 10.26 -15.62
C PHE A 56 -1.08 10.96 -16.94
N PRO A 57 -1.47 12.26 -16.98
CA PRO A 57 -1.69 12.98 -18.23
C PRO A 57 -0.43 13.13 -19.08
N ILE A 58 0.75 13.14 -18.45
CA ILE A 58 2.05 13.30 -19.10
C ILE A 58 2.49 11.98 -19.74
N HIS A 59 2.30 10.86 -19.03
CA HIS A 59 2.79 9.53 -19.43
C HIS A 59 1.66 8.56 -19.82
N ARG A 60 0.68 9.03 -20.61
CA ARG A 60 -0.54 8.28 -20.97
C ARG A 60 -0.31 6.86 -21.50
N SER A 61 0.76 6.64 -22.26
CA SER A 61 1.08 5.32 -22.83
C SER A 61 1.42 4.26 -21.79
N ARG A 62 1.84 4.67 -20.58
CA ARG A 62 2.26 3.77 -19.49
C ARG A 62 1.23 3.63 -18.39
N VAL A 63 0.19 4.47 -18.39
CA VAL A 63 -0.91 4.41 -17.43
C VAL A 63 -1.52 3.00 -17.33
N PRO A 64 -1.76 2.23 -18.41
CA PRO A 64 -2.29 0.87 -18.28
C PRO A 64 -1.38 -0.08 -17.48
N ILE A 65 -0.06 0.06 -17.65
CA ILE A 65 0.94 -0.75 -16.93
C ILE A 65 0.96 -0.34 -15.45
N ILE A 66 0.99 0.96 -15.17
CA ILE A 66 0.95 1.47 -13.80
C ILE A 66 -0.34 1.09 -13.09
N ASN A 67 -1.46 1.13 -13.81
CA ASN A 67 -2.76 0.74 -13.30
C ASN A 67 -2.77 -0.71 -12.82
N HIS A 68 -2.12 -1.62 -13.54
CA HIS A 68 -1.97 -3.01 -13.10
C HIS A 68 -1.22 -3.12 -11.76
N TYR A 69 -0.18 -2.34 -11.53
CA TYR A 69 0.53 -2.32 -10.24
C TYR A 69 -0.32 -1.69 -9.13
N LEU A 70 -1.06 -0.62 -9.46
CA LEU A 70 -1.93 0.06 -8.51
C LEU A 70 -3.11 -0.81 -8.05
N THR A 71 -3.62 -1.71 -8.89
CA THR A 71 -4.69 -2.65 -8.50
C THR A 71 -4.31 -3.59 -7.35
N VAL A 72 -3.01 -3.77 -7.09
CA VAL A 72 -2.54 -4.58 -5.95
C VAL A 72 -2.49 -3.76 -4.67
N ILE A 73 -1.92 -2.54 -4.74
CA ILE A 73 -1.59 -1.76 -3.55
C ILE A 73 -2.74 -0.87 -3.06
N LEU A 74 -3.53 -0.29 -3.98
CA LEU A 74 -4.57 0.66 -3.61
C LEU A 74 -5.69 0.05 -2.76
N PRO A 75 -6.20 -1.16 -3.05
CA PRO A 75 -7.21 -1.78 -2.19
C PRO A 75 -6.69 -2.02 -0.76
N CYS A 76 -5.43 -2.43 -0.64
CA CYS A 76 -4.76 -2.66 0.64
C CYS A 76 -4.63 -1.37 1.46
N LEU A 77 -4.19 -0.29 0.80
CA LEU A 77 -4.07 1.02 1.40
C LEU A 77 -5.45 1.57 1.79
N GLN A 78 -6.42 1.52 0.88
CA GLN A 78 -7.80 1.97 1.11
C GLN A 78 -8.43 1.25 2.31
N LYS A 79 -8.29 -0.08 2.41
CA LYS A 79 -8.81 -0.85 3.54
C LYS A 79 -8.17 -0.39 4.85
N THR A 80 -6.84 -0.29 4.89
CA THR A 80 -6.11 0.15 6.09
C THR A 80 -6.54 1.57 6.52
N LEU A 81 -6.63 2.51 5.57
CA LEU A 81 -7.06 3.89 5.86
C LEU A 81 -8.52 3.96 6.32
N ARG A 82 -9.43 3.19 5.71
CA ARG A 82 -10.84 3.11 6.14
C ARG A 82 -10.96 2.55 7.56
N ASP A 83 -10.22 1.49 7.86
CA ASP A 83 -10.24 0.88 9.19
C ASP A 83 -9.70 1.83 10.25
N MET A 84 -8.58 2.50 9.99
CA MET A 84 -8.05 3.53 10.90
C MET A 84 -9.07 4.64 11.12
N LYS A 85 -9.66 5.16 10.03
CA LYS A 85 -10.65 6.22 10.09
C LYS A 85 -11.88 5.84 10.90
N ALA A 86 -12.34 4.59 10.82
CA ALA A 86 -13.49 4.11 11.59
C ALA A 86 -13.27 4.22 13.11
N TYR A 87 -12.05 4.01 13.60
CA TYR A 87 -11.73 4.20 15.02
C TYR A 87 -11.54 5.68 15.38
N LEU A 88 -10.94 6.47 14.48
CA LEU A 88 -10.65 7.90 14.71
C LEU A 88 -11.90 8.79 14.66
N ASP A 89 -12.89 8.44 13.85
CA ASP A 89 -14.15 9.19 13.71
C ASP A 89 -15.18 8.83 14.80
N CYS A 90 -14.90 7.84 15.66
CA CYS A 90 -15.81 7.45 16.72
C CYS A 90 -15.72 8.42 17.90
N GLU A 91 -16.68 9.34 17.98
CA GLU A 91 -16.78 10.38 19.02
C GLU A 91 -16.98 9.80 20.43
N ASP A 92 -17.51 8.58 20.54
CA ASP A 92 -17.70 7.89 21.82
C ASP A 92 -16.38 7.46 22.48
N PHE A 93 -15.28 7.45 21.73
CA PHE A 93 -13.97 7.04 22.22
C PHE A 93 -13.07 8.24 22.48
N ALA A 94 -12.53 8.32 23.70
CA ALA A 94 -11.45 9.23 24.00
C ALA A 94 -10.22 8.93 23.11
N PRO A 95 -9.40 9.92 22.73
CA PRO A 95 -8.28 9.72 21.79
C PRO A 95 -7.30 8.62 22.21
N LYS A 96 -7.07 8.45 23.51
CA LYS A 96 -6.28 7.32 24.02
C LYS A 96 -6.90 5.96 23.71
N THR A 97 -8.22 5.83 23.84
CA THR A 97 -8.96 4.61 23.48
C THR A 97 -8.94 4.38 21.98
N GLN A 98 -9.12 5.43 21.17
CA GLN A 98 -9.03 5.36 19.70
C GLN A 98 -7.66 4.80 19.28
N TRP A 99 -6.57 5.32 19.84
CA TRP A 99 -5.22 4.85 19.55
C TRP A 99 -4.99 3.40 19.99
N ASN A 100 -5.42 3.04 21.20
CA ASN A 100 -5.27 1.68 21.70
C ASN A 100 -6.00 0.66 20.82
N LEU A 101 -7.21 0.98 20.36
CA LEU A 101 -7.98 0.12 19.46
C LEU A 101 -7.29 -0.03 18.11
N ILE A 102 -6.72 1.05 17.55
CA ILE A 102 -5.90 0.98 16.33
C ILE A 102 -4.70 0.06 16.55
N GLN A 103 -3.96 0.22 17.64
CA GLN A 103 -2.81 -0.60 17.96
C GLN A 103 -3.20 -2.07 18.14
N GLU A 104 -4.27 -2.36 18.88
CA GLU A 104 -4.71 -3.74 19.17
C GLU A 104 -5.26 -4.45 17.93
N ARG A 105 -6.06 -3.76 17.11
CA ARG A 105 -6.79 -4.37 15.99
C ARG A 105 -6.02 -4.33 14.68
N LEU A 106 -5.15 -3.33 14.49
CA LEU A 106 -4.43 -3.14 13.23
C LEU A 106 -2.94 -3.51 13.34
N ASN A 107 -2.31 -3.55 14.51
CA ASN A 107 -1.03 -4.26 14.58
C ASN A 107 -1.28 -5.76 14.53
N ASN A 108 -0.47 -6.47 13.76
CA ASN A 108 -0.50 -7.92 13.54
C ASN A 108 -1.43 -8.41 12.43
N GLN A 109 -2.07 -7.52 11.67
CA GLN A 109 -2.65 -7.91 10.38
C GLN A 109 -1.52 -8.32 9.42
N GLY A 110 -1.61 -9.52 8.83
CA GLY A 110 -0.57 -10.06 7.95
C GLY A 110 0.78 -10.28 8.62
N GLU A 111 0.81 -10.57 9.94
CA GLU A 111 2.03 -10.75 10.74
C GLU A 111 2.95 -9.52 10.73
N MET A 112 2.40 -8.33 10.47
CA MET A 112 3.16 -7.10 10.33
C MET A 112 2.57 -5.96 11.17
N THR A 113 3.44 -5.09 11.66
CA THR A 113 3.02 -3.88 12.37
C THR A 113 2.40 -2.88 11.39
N LEU A 114 1.53 -2.00 11.90
CA LEU A 114 0.91 -0.97 11.07
C LEU A 114 1.96 -0.04 10.44
N VAL A 115 3.00 0.32 11.19
CA VAL A 115 4.13 1.12 10.68
C VAL A 115 4.81 0.42 9.50
N ASN A 116 5.13 -0.86 9.62
CA ASN A 116 5.80 -1.60 8.55
C ASN A 116 4.92 -1.75 7.30
N ARG A 117 3.58 -1.81 7.45
CA ARG A 117 2.66 -1.73 6.32
C ARG A 117 2.80 -0.43 5.55
N PHE A 118 2.83 0.69 6.25
CA PHE A 118 3.02 2.00 5.64
C PHE A 118 4.40 2.17 5.00
N VAL A 119 5.47 1.63 5.60
CA VAL A 119 6.80 1.56 4.96
C VAL A 119 6.69 0.85 3.60
N MET A 120 6.04 -0.32 3.54
CA MET A 120 5.89 -1.04 2.28
C MET A 120 5.02 -0.29 1.26
N TYR A 121 3.94 0.38 1.70
CA TYR A 121 3.10 1.18 0.80
C TYR A 121 3.90 2.32 0.17
N VAL A 122 4.66 3.06 0.98
CA VAL A 122 5.52 4.16 0.51
C VAL A 122 6.59 3.63 -0.43
N ASP A 123 7.33 2.59 -0.05
CA ASP A 123 8.38 2.00 -0.88
C ASP A 123 7.82 1.53 -2.23
N TYR A 124 6.66 0.87 -2.23
CA TYR A 124 6.01 0.43 -3.46
C TYR A 124 5.64 1.61 -4.35
N LEU A 125 4.97 2.64 -3.79
CA LEU A 125 4.56 3.83 -4.54
C LEU A 125 5.76 4.59 -5.11
N VAL A 126 6.87 4.70 -4.40
CA VAL A 126 8.12 5.28 -4.92
C VAL A 126 8.58 4.54 -6.18
N GLN A 127 8.52 3.21 -6.18
CA GLN A 127 8.93 2.43 -7.35
C GLN A 127 7.94 2.62 -8.51
N VAL A 128 6.64 2.74 -8.22
CA VAL A 128 5.61 2.99 -9.25
C VAL A 128 5.81 4.37 -9.89
N VAL A 129 6.08 5.41 -9.10
CA VAL A 129 6.41 6.75 -9.59
C VAL A 129 7.66 6.70 -10.48
N ARG A 130 8.72 6.00 -10.04
CA ARG A 130 9.94 5.83 -10.84
C ARG A 130 9.68 5.12 -12.16
N LEU A 131 8.84 4.09 -12.17
CA LEU A 131 8.49 3.36 -13.38
C LEU A 131 7.74 4.25 -14.37
N LEU A 132 6.83 5.10 -13.87
CA LEU A 132 6.08 6.05 -14.70
C LEU A 132 7.02 7.09 -15.33
N SER A 133 7.93 7.67 -14.54
CA SER A 133 8.83 8.76 -14.94
C SER A 133 10.08 8.30 -15.70
N SER A 134 10.45 7.01 -15.68
CA SER A 134 11.74 6.56 -16.23
C SER A 134 11.74 6.46 -17.76
N PRO A 135 12.65 7.10 -18.50
CA PRO A 135 12.58 7.19 -19.96
C PRO A 135 12.84 5.88 -20.74
N SER A 136 13.20 4.76 -20.10
CA SER A 136 13.55 3.52 -20.83
C SER A 136 12.87 2.25 -20.31
N ASP A 137 12.59 1.31 -21.22
CA ASP A 137 12.03 -0.03 -20.92
C ASP A 137 12.95 -0.88 -20.03
N ALA A 138 14.25 -0.53 -19.94
CA ALA A 138 15.21 -1.15 -19.02
C ALA A 138 14.88 -0.91 -17.53
N SER A 139 14.05 0.10 -17.22
CA SER A 139 13.63 0.42 -15.86
C SER A 139 12.60 -0.56 -15.30
N ALA A 140 11.86 -1.27 -16.16
CA ALA A 140 10.98 -2.35 -15.73
C ALA A 140 11.79 -3.48 -15.08
N THR A 141 12.93 -3.86 -15.66
CA THR A 141 13.86 -4.86 -15.10
C THR A 141 14.44 -4.42 -13.75
N ALA A 142 14.74 -3.13 -13.59
CA ALA A 142 15.17 -2.56 -12.31
C ALA A 142 14.05 -2.54 -11.25
N PHE A 143 12.80 -2.29 -11.66
CA PHE A 143 11.62 -2.40 -10.79
C PHE A 143 11.45 -3.82 -10.25
N TYR A 144 11.55 -4.86 -11.10
CA TYR A 144 11.51 -6.26 -10.65
C TYR A 144 12.61 -6.58 -9.63
N THR A 145 13.81 -6.01 -9.83
CA THR A 145 14.97 -6.26 -8.95
C THR A 145 14.89 -5.46 -7.64
N GLY A 146 14.33 -4.25 -7.68
CA GLY A 146 14.13 -3.36 -6.53
C GLY A 146 12.94 -3.76 -5.66
N ALA A 147 11.80 -4.09 -6.26
CA ALA A 147 10.64 -4.64 -5.57
C ALA A 147 11.02 -5.95 -4.85
N SER A 148 11.79 -6.83 -5.49
CA SER A 148 12.32 -8.06 -4.88
C SER A 148 13.24 -7.80 -3.67
N LYS A 149 13.92 -6.64 -3.61
CA LYS A 149 14.74 -6.24 -2.46
C LYS A 149 13.93 -5.60 -1.34
N CYS A 150 12.87 -4.84 -1.66
CA CYS A 150 11.95 -4.29 -0.66
C CYS A 150 11.14 -5.39 0.04
N TYR A 151 10.76 -6.46 -0.67
CA TYR A 151 10.16 -7.66 -0.04
C TYR A 151 11.16 -8.50 0.79
N ALA A 152 12.46 -8.17 0.77
CA ALA A 152 13.52 -8.89 1.48
C ALA A 152 14.04 -8.16 2.74
N TYR A 153 13.47 -7.02 3.12
CA TYR A 153 13.78 -6.30 4.36
C TYR A 153 12.50 -6.30 5.24
N ARG A 154 12.44 -6.80 6.48
CA ARG A 154 13.47 -7.13 7.46
C ARG A 154 12.85 -8.07 8.52
N GLY A 155 13.13 -9.37 8.43
CA GLY A 155 12.72 -10.37 9.42
C GLY A 155 12.75 -11.81 8.91
N ASN A 156 13.91 -12.46 8.98
CA ASN A 156 14.12 -13.91 8.99
C ASN A 156 13.06 -14.82 8.28
N CYS A 157 12.94 -14.71 6.96
CA CYS A 157 12.63 -15.86 6.12
C CYS A 157 12.88 -15.51 4.66
N GLY A 158 13.87 -16.15 4.04
CA GLY A 158 14.07 -16.07 2.60
C GLY A 158 12.84 -16.59 1.86
N CYS A 159 12.13 -15.68 1.18
CA CYS A 159 11.16 -15.99 0.15
C CYS A 159 11.04 -14.80 -0.82
N LEU A 160 11.86 -14.88 -1.86
CA LEU A 160 11.81 -14.03 -3.05
C LEU A 160 10.61 -14.50 -3.89
N PHE A 161 9.53 -13.72 -3.95
CA PHE A 161 8.50 -13.91 -4.98
C PHE A 161 8.52 -12.70 -5.91
N VAL A 162 9.20 -12.90 -7.03
CA VAL A 162 9.09 -12.07 -8.23
C VAL A 162 7.70 -12.34 -8.80
N VAL A 163 6.84 -11.31 -8.89
CA VAL A 163 5.74 -11.35 -9.85
C VAL A 163 6.40 -11.27 -11.23
N ALA A 164 6.76 -12.42 -11.80
CA ALA A 164 7.41 -12.52 -13.08
C ALA A 164 6.35 -12.30 -14.18
N LEU A 165 6.11 -11.05 -14.55
CA LEU A 165 5.49 -10.77 -15.85
C LEU A 165 6.59 -10.91 -16.89
N ARG A 166 6.70 -12.11 -17.47
CA ARG A 166 7.58 -12.37 -18.60
C ARG A 166 7.05 -11.59 -19.80
N SER A 167 7.73 -10.51 -20.15
CA SER A 167 7.54 -9.76 -21.39
C SER A 167 8.09 -10.58 -22.55
N SER A 168 7.30 -11.53 -23.06
CA SER A 168 7.33 -12.13 -24.41
C SER A 168 6.42 -13.36 -24.37
N ASP A 169 5.29 -13.28 -25.08
CA ASP A 169 4.55 -14.37 -25.74
C ASP A 169 3.05 -14.12 -25.66
N VAL A 170 2.58 -13.54 -26.77
CA VAL A 170 1.25 -13.76 -27.33
C VAL A 170 0.96 -15.27 -27.36
N CYS A 171 -0.22 -15.67 -26.90
CA CYS A 171 -0.80 -17.02 -26.99
C CYS A 171 -0.16 -18.13 -26.11
N ASP A 172 -0.68 -18.35 -24.90
CA ASP A 172 -1.37 -19.61 -24.56
C ASP A 172 -2.10 -19.51 -23.20
N ARG A 173 -3.36 -19.93 -23.14
CA ARG A 173 -4.25 -19.80 -21.95
C ARG A 173 -4.18 -21.00 -20.99
N SER A 174 -3.14 -21.82 -21.08
CA SER A 174 -3.15 -23.18 -20.51
C SER A 174 -2.15 -23.46 -19.38
N ALA A 175 -1.42 -22.46 -18.87
CA ALA A 175 -0.37 -22.67 -17.85
C ALA A 175 -0.54 -21.84 -16.57
N ILE A 176 -1.66 -21.96 -15.87
CA ILE A 176 -1.75 -21.55 -14.45
C ILE A 176 -1.56 -22.80 -13.58
N GLY A 177 -0.31 -23.27 -13.51
CA GLY A 177 0.11 -24.30 -12.57
C GLY A 177 0.57 -23.67 -11.26
N LEU A 178 -0.37 -23.25 -10.41
CA LEU A 178 -0.08 -22.88 -9.02
C LEU A 178 0.38 -24.14 -8.25
N LYS A 179 1.69 -24.43 -8.25
CA LYS A 179 2.26 -25.32 -7.23
C LYS A 179 2.30 -24.54 -5.91
N ARG A 180 1.44 -24.93 -4.96
CA ARG A 180 1.43 -24.47 -3.57
C ARG A 180 2.83 -24.63 -2.96
N SER A 181 3.58 -23.54 -2.91
CA SER A 181 4.77 -23.40 -2.06
C SER A 181 4.36 -22.73 -0.75
N SER A 182 4.87 -23.23 0.37
CA SER A 182 4.41 -22.99 1.74
C SER A 182 4.72 -21.60 2.32
N LYS A 183 5.09 -20.62 1.51
CA LYS A 183 5.47 -19.27 1.97
C LYS A 183 4.95 -18.21 0.99
N ILE A 184 3.81 -17.63 1.35
CA ILE A 184 3.10 -16.61 0.59
C ILE A 184 3.78 -15.25 0.79
N ASN A 185 3.88 -14.43 -0.27
CA ASN A 185 4.40 -13.05 -0.21
C ASN A 185 3.62 -12.22 0.83
N PRO A 186 4.27 -11.42 1.70
CA PRO A 186 3.58 -10.63 2.73
C PRO A 186 2.48 -9.69 2.22
N LEU A 187 2.63 -9.08 1.03
CA LEU A 187 1.56 -8.30 0.40
C LEU A 187 0.42 -9.16 -0.11
N LEU A 188 0.71 -10.33 -0.71
CA LEU A 188 -0.35 -11.26 -1.14
C LEU A 188 -1.06 -11.87 0.07
N ARG A 189 -0.34 -12.09 1.16
CA ARG A 189 -0.89 -12.55 2.43
C ARG A 189 -1.72 -11.46 3.08
N LEU A 190 -1.26 -10.20 3.10
CA LEU A 190 -2.08 -9.06 3.51
C LEU A 190 -3.34 -8.94 2.65
N TYR A 191 -3.19 -9.02 1.34
CA TYR A 191 -4.30 -8.96 0.40
C TYR A 191 -5.33 -10.07 0.67
N TRP A 192 -4.89 -11.30 0.97
CA TRP A 192 -5.75 -12.42 1.35
C TRP A 192 -6.31 -12.31 2.77
N ASP A 193 -5.52 -11.89 3.76
CA ASP A 193 -5.91 -11.74 5.16
C ASP A 193 -6.88 -10.57 5.37
N MET A 194 -6.86 -9.57 4.48
CA MET A 194 -7.78 -8.44 4.51
C MET A 194 -9.17 -8.75 3.94
N ASP A 195 -9.43 -10.01 3.53
CA ASP A 195 -10.70 -10.46 2.96
C ASP A 195 -11.23 -9.47 1.90
N ILE A 196 -10.31 -8.97 1.05
CA ILE A 196 -10.65 -8.10 -0.08
C ILE A 196 -11.37 -8.99 -1.10
N GLY A 197 -12.67 -9.20 -0.87
CA GLY A 197 -13.51 -10.01 -1.73
C GLY A 197 -13.49 -9.49 -3.16
N GLU A 198 -13.60 -10.41 -4.12
CA GLU A 198 -13.65 -10.09 -5.57
C GLU A 198 -14.77 -9.06 -5.92
N SER A 199 -15.70 -8.80 -5.00
CA SER A 199 -16.80 -7.84 -5.14
C SER A 199 -16.45 -6.37 -4.83
N GLU A 200 -15.32 -6.03 -4.18
CA GLU A 200 -14.91 -4.62 -4.03
C GLU A 200 -14.31 -4.02 -5.32
N PHE A 201 -14.09 -4.84 -6.35
CA PHE A 201 -13.63 -4.41 -7.68
C PHE A 201 -14.74 -3.80 -8.55
N ALA A 202 -15.99 -3.81 -8.10
CA ALA A 202 -17.14 -3.37 -8.90
C ALA A 202 -17.51 -1.88 -8.76
N PHE A 203 -16.73 -1.09 -8.01
CA PHE A 203 -17.04 0.33 -7.77
C PHE A 203 -15.80 1.23 -7.87
N PHE A 204 -15.10 1.21 -9.00
CA PHE A 204 -14.23 2.32 -9.43
C PHE A 204 -14.12 2.38 -10.94
#